data_AF-B0DPR0-F1
#
_entry.id   AF-B0DPR0-F1
#
_cell.length_a   1.000
_cell.length_b   1.000
_cell.length_c   1.000
_cell.angle_alpha   90.00
_cell.angle_beta   90.00
_cell.angle_gamma   90.00
#
_symmetry.space_group_name_H-M   'P 1'
#
loop_
_entity.id
_entity.type
_entity.pdbx_description
1 polymer ?
#
loop_
_entity_poly.entity_id
_entity_poly.type
_entity_poly.pdbx_seq_one_letter_code
_entity_poly.pdbx_strand_id
1 'polypeptide(L)'
;MDNFSPGQYDRFESYRRHALPKQAVRKVIQQTLGYQVSQPVAQIIAGFSKVFVGEIVEQAREIQMRRGETGPLSPDHLREAYRAYQQETGRVGAARPLRAKKLFVR
;
A
#
# COMPACT_ATOMS: atom_id res chain seq x y z
N MET A 1 21.20 -4.22 -13.20
CA MET A 1 19.93 -3.63 -13.72
C MET A 1 19.88 -3.73 -15.24
N ASP A 2 20.73 -4.57 -15.81
CA ASP A 2 21.16 -4.48 -17.21
C ASP A 2 20.22 -5.25 -18.15
N ASN A 3 19.13 -5.79 -17.60
CA ASN A 3 18.10 -6.56 -18.30
C ASN A 3 16.71 -5.88 -18.29
N PHE A 4 16.60 -4.62 -17.84
CA PHE A 4 15.33 -3.89 -17.92
C PHE A 4 15.17 -3.23 -19.29
N SER A 5 13.97 -3.33 -19.86
CA SER A 5 13.58 -2.40 -20.92
C SER A 5 13.58 -0.96 -20.39
N PRO A 6 13.77 0.07 -21.24
CA PRO A 6 13.76 1.46 -20.80
C PRO A 6 12.53 1.83 -19.96
N GLY A 7 11.33 1.42 -20.40
CA GLY A 7 10.10 1.69 -19.66
C GLY A 7 9.98 0.93 -18.33
N GLN A 8 10.59 -0.25 -18.18
CA GLN A 8 10.66 -0.94 -16.89
C GLN A 8 11.61 -0.22 -15.93
N TYR A 9 12.75 0.24 -16.44
CA TYR A 9 13.70 1.02 -15.66
C TYR A 9 13.08 2.31 -15.14
N ASP A 10 12.36 3.06 -15.99
CA ASP A 10 11.70 4.30 -15.60
C ASP A 10 10.66 4.09 -14.48
N ARG A 11 9.83 3.04 -14.60
CA ARG A 11 8.86 2.70 -13.55
C ARG A 11 9.55 2.27 -12.26
N PHE A 12 10.63 1.51 -12.35
CA PHE A 12 11.38 1.06 -11.19
C PHE A 12 12.07 2.24 -10.47
N GLU A 13 12.74 3.13 -11.21
CA GLU A 13 13.37 4.32 -10.63
C GLU A 13 12.34 5.26 -10.00
N SER A 14 11.17 5.41 -10.64
CA SER A 14 10.04 6.11 -10.04
C SER A 14 9.66 5.44 -8.71
N TYR A 15 9.33 4.16 -8.69
CA TYR A 15 8.99 3.44 -7.45
C TYR A 15 10.08 3.57 -6.37
N ARG A 16 11.35 3.44 -6.73
CA ARG A 16 12.49 3.47 -5.81
C ARG A 16 12.65 4.84 -5.15
N ARG A 17 12.53 5.92 -5.93
CA ARG A 17 12.74 7.30 -5.44
C ARG A 17 11.54 7.87 -4.71
N HIS A 18 10.32 7.40 -5.00
CA HIS A 18 9.12 7.92 -4.37
C HIS A 18 9.04 7.56 -2.88
N ALA A 19 8.66 8.54 -2.06
CA ALA A 19 8.38 8.38 -0.64
C ALA A 19 7.28 9.35 -0.21
N LEU A 20 6.48 8.98 0.78
CA LEU A 20 5.46 9.86 1.34
C LEU A 20 6.11 11.01 2.13
N PRO A 21 5.67 12.27 1.97
CA PRO A 21 6.25 13.39 2.70
C PRO A 21 6.04 13.24 4.22
N LYS A 22 7.14 13.09 4.96
CA LYS A 22 7.11 12.83 6.42
C LYS A 22 6.31 13.88 7.19
N GLN A 23 6.36 15.15 6.78
CA GLN A 23 5.62 16.23 7.43
C GLN A 23 4.11 16.14 7.20
N ALA A 24 3.68 15.74 6.00
CA ALA A 24 2.26 15.52 5.72
C ALA A 24 1.73 14.32 6.50
N VAL A 25 2.49 13.23 6.53
CA VAL A 25 2.17 12.03 7.33
C VAL A 25 2.07 12.40 8.81
N ARG A 26 3.04 13.15 9.35
CA ARG A 26 3.00 13.65 10.72
C ARG A 26 1.75 14.47 11.00
N LYS A 27 1.39 15.41 10.11
CA LYS A 27 0.18 16.24 10.27
C LYS A 27 -1.09 15.38 10.37
N VAL A 28 -1.23 14.36 9.53
CA VAL A 28 -2.36 13.43 9.58
C VAL A 28 -2.40 12.68 10.91
N ILE A 29 -1.28 12.14 11.38
CA ILE A 29 -1.23 11.40 12.66
C ILE A 29 -1.63 12.33 13.83
N GLN A 30 -1.11 13.56 13.84
CA GLN A 30 -1.40 14.54 14.88
C GLN A 30 -2.89 14.95 14.88
N GLN A 31 -3.48 15.15 13.70
CA GLN A 31 -4.89 15.47 13.56
C GLN A 31 -5.80 14.33 14.03
N THR A 32 -5.40 13.08 13.80
CA THR A 32 -6.19 11.90 14.19
C THR A 32 -6.07 11.59 15.70
N LEU A 33 -4.88 11.75 16.29
CA LEU A 33 -4.62 11.35 17.68
C LEU A 33 -4.71 12.51 18.69
N GLY A 34 -4.60 13.77 18.24
CA GLY A 34 -4.59 14.94 19.13
C GLY A 34 -3.27 15.17 19.88
N TYR A 35 -2.24 14.35 19.65
CA TYR A 35 -0.94 14.45 20.31
C TYR A 35 0.17 14.87 19.36
N GLN A 36 1.26 15.44 19.90
CA GLN A 36 2.48 15.67 19.14
C GLN A 36 3.17 14.35 18.80
N VAL A 37 3.84 14.30 17.65
CA VAL A 37 4.42 13.08 17.07
C VAL A 37 5.83 13.39 16.60
N SER A 38 6.76 12.50 16.93
CA SER A 38 8.17 12.66 16.54
C SER A 38 8.40 12.31 15.07
N GLN A 39 9.48 12.85 14.50
CA GLN A 39 9.83 12.61 13.09
C GLN A 39 10.15 11.14 12.78
N PRO A 40 10.83 10.36 13.65
CA PRO A 40 11.05 8.92 13.43
C PRO A 40 9.75 8.12 13.32
N VAL A 41 8.75 8.43 14.15
CA VAL A 41 7.43 7.77 14.09
C VAL A 41 6.74 8.06 12.75
N ALA A 42 6.76 9.31 12.30
CA ALA A 42 6.23 9.67 10.99
C ALA A 42 6.97 8.98 9.83
N GLN A 43 8.28 8.76 9.95
CA GLN A 43 9.06 8.02 8.96
C GLN A 43 8.66 6.54 8.89
N ILE A 44 8.47 5.89 10.05
CA ILE A 44 8.03 4.48 10.11
C ILE A 44 6.63 4.35 9.46
N ILE A 45 5.70 5.23 9.81
CA ILE A 45 4.34 5.21 9.27
C ILE A 45 4.34 5.51 7.77
N ALA A 46 5.18 6.43 7.29
CA ALA A 46 5.36 6.67 5.86
C ALA A 46 5.86 5.42 5.11
N GLY A 47 6.76 4.64 5.73
CA GLY A 47 7.23 3.36 5.20
C GLY A 47 6.12 2.33 5.04
N PHE A 48 5.37 2.05 6.11
CA PHE A 48 4.22 1.13 6.06
C PHE A 48 3.14 1.60 5.07
N SER A 49 2.87 2.90 5.03
CA SER A 49 1.91 3.46 4.09
C SER A 49 2.35 3.28 2.63
N LYS A 50 3.65 3.37 2.33
CA LYS A 50 4.19 3.08 0.99
C LYS A 50 4.00 1.61 0.61
N VAL A 51 4.26 0.69 1.54
CA VAL A 51 4.04 -0.76 1.33
C VAL A 51 2.58 -1.02 1.01
N PHE A 52 1.66 -0.50 1.83
CA PHE A 52 0.22 -0.63 1.60
C PHE A 52 -0.21 -0.12 0.22
N VAL A 53 0.25 1.07 -0.20
CA VAL A 53 -0.05 1.58 -1.54
C VAL A 53 0.46 0.64 -2.64
N GLY A 54 1.66 0.06 -2.46
CA GLY A 54 2.22 -0.93 -3.38
C GLY A 54 1.33 -2.16 -3.54
N GLU A 55 0.92 -2.78 -2.42
CA GLU A 55 0.04 -3.95 -2.39
C GLU A 55 -1.29 -3.68 -3.10
N ILE A 56 -1.92 -2.54 -2.82
CA ILE A 56 -3.19 -2.15 -3.46
C ILE A 56 -3.03 -1.93 -4.96
N VAL A 57 -1.94 -1.30 -5.42
CA VAL A 57 -1.70 -1.05 -6.85
C VAL A 57 -1.41 -2.35 -7.60
N GLU A 58 -0.64 -3.26 -6.99
CA GLU A 58 -0.36 -4.59 -7.55
C GLU A 58 -1.67 -5.38 -7.72
N GLN A 59 -2.47 -5.48 -6.66
CA GLN A 59 -3.74 -6.20 -6.69
C GLN A 59 -4.76 -5.56 -7.66
N ALA A 60 -4.77 -4.23 -7.77
CA ALA A 60 -5.58 -3.53 -8.77
C ALA A 60 -5.16 -3.86 -10.21
N ARG A 61 -3.84 -4.00 -10.45
CA ARG A 61 -3.32 -4.39 -11.76
C ARG A 61 -3.69 -5.83 -12.12
N GLU A 62 -3.64 -6.75 -11.15
CA GLU A 62 -4.10 -8.12 -11.35
C GLU A 62 -5.60 -8.20 -11.67
N ILE A 63 -6.44 -7.40 -11.00
CA ILE A 63 -7.87 -7.32 -11.29
C ILE A 63 -8.12 -6.81 -12.70
N GLN A 64 -7.43 -5.74 -13.10
CA GLN A 64 -7.52 -5.20 -14.47
C GLN A 64 -7.14 -6.27 -15.51
N MET A 65 -6.04 -7.00 -15.28
CA MET A 65 -5.60 -8.08 -16.16
C MET A 65 -6.61 -9.22 -16.24
N ARG A 66 -7.17 -9.65 -15.10
CA ARG A 66 -8.21 -10.70 -15.05
C ARG A 66 -9.49 -10.32 -15.79
N ARG A 67 -9.81 -9.03 -15.86
CA ARG A 67 -10.96 -8.50 -16.61
C ARG A 67 -10.67 -8.28 -18.10
N GLY A 68 -9.42 -8.49 -18.55
CA GLY A 68 -9.01 -8.20 -19.92
C GLY A 68 -8.97 -6.71 -20.25
N GLU A 69 -8.95 -5.85 -19.23
CA GLU A 69 -8.92 -4.40 -19.39
C GLU A 69 -7.48 -3.90 -19.56
N THR A 70 -7.30 -2.78 -20.24
CA THR A 70 -5.98 -2.16 -20.47
C THR A 70 -6.02 -0.66 -20.18
N GLY A 71 -4.86 0.00 -20.17
CA GLY A 71 -4.74 1.42 -19.85
C GLY A 71 -4.56 1.71 -18.35
N PRO A 72 -4.83 2.94 -17.90
CA PRO A 72 -4.71 3.35 -16.50
C PRO A 72 -5.64 2.58 -15.56
N LEU A 73 -5.26 2.47 -14.28
CA LEU A 73 -6.13 1.89 -13.26
C LEU A 73 -7.34 2.81 -13.03
N SER A 74 -8.56 2.26 -13.14
CA SER A 74 -9.79 2.96 -12.81
C SER A 74 -10.03 2.97 -11.29
N PRO A 75 -10.88 3.89 -10.79
CA PRO A 75 -11.31 3.85 -9.39
C PRO A 75 -11.92 2.50 -8.98
N ASP A 76 -12.59 1.80 -9.90
CA ASP A 76 -13.20 0.49 -9.61
C ASP A 76 -12.15 -0.61 -9.42
N HIS A 77 -11.03 -0.56 -10.15
CA HIS A 77 -9.89 -1.46 -9.88
C HIS A 77 -9.36 -1.29 -8.46
N LEU A 78 -9.20 -0.04 -8.01
CA LEU A 78 -8.68 0.25 -6.67
C LEU A 78 -9.67 -0.14 -5.56
N ARG A 79 -10.97 0.08 -5.77
CA ARG A 79 -12.00 -0.35 -4.80
C ARG A 79 -12.06 -1.86 -4.68
N GLU A 80 -12.02 -2.58 -5.79
CA GLU A 80 -12.03 -4.04 -5.78
C GLU A 80 -10.74 -4.61 -5.19
N ALA A 81 -9.59 -4.00 -5.49
CA ALA A 81 -8.32 -4.35 -4.86
C ALA A 81 -8.39 -4.20 -3.34
N TYR A 82 -8.92 -3.08 -2.85
CA TYR A 82 -9.08 -2.87 -1.41
C TYR A 82 -10.06 -3.87 -0.77
N ARG A 83 -11.15 -4.24 -1.46
CA ARG A 83 -12.07 -5.28 -0.98
C ARG A 83 -11.38 -6.63 -0.85
N ALA A 84 -10.62 -7.03 -1.86
CA ALA A 84 -9.90 -8.30 -1.86
C ALA A 84 -8.77 -8.30 -0.82
N TYR A 85 -8.04 -7.19 -0.68
CA TYR A 85 -7.05 -6.97 0.39
C TYR A 85 -7.67 -7.19 1.78
N GLN A 86 -8.84 -6.64 2.05
CA GLN A 86 -9.55 -6.81 3.31
C GLN A 86 -10.02 -8.25 3.56
N GLN A 87 -10.28 -9.03 2.51
CA GLN A 87 -10.66 -10.45 2.65
C GLN A 87 -9.45 -11.31 3.01
N GLU A 88 -8.27 -10.98 2.48
CA GLU A 88 -7.02 -11.72 2.74
C GLU A 88 -6.39 -11.35 4.09
N THR A 89 -6.29 -10.04 4.37
CA THR A 89 -5.59 -9.53 5.56
C THR A 89 -6.51 -9.29 6.77
N GLY A 90 -7.83 -9.40 6.56
CA GLY A 90 -8.84 -8.91 7.49
C GLY A 90 -9.07 -7.41 7.33
N ARG A 91 -10.10 -6.87 7.99
CA ARG A 91 -10.34 -5.41 7.96
C ARG A 91 -9.21 -4.74 8.73
N VAL A 92 -8.52 -3.78 8.13
CA VAL A 92 -7.59 -2.89 8.84
C VAL A 92 -8.33 -2.27 10.03
N GLY A 93 -7.91 -2.62 11.26
CA GLY A 93 -8.53 -2.16 12.51
C GLY A 93 -9.57 -3.11 13.14
N ALA A 94 -10.03 -4.17 12.45
CA ALA A 94 -10.70 -5.26 13.13
C ALA A 94 -9.64 -6.25 13.60
N ALA A 95 -9.41 -6.31 14.92
CA ALA A 95 -8.65 -7.38 15.57
C ALA A 95 -9.39 -8.74 15.48
N ARG A 96 -9.98 -9.05 14.32
CA ARG A 96 -10.61 -10.33 14.02
C ARG A 96 -9.91 -10.91 12.80
N PRO A 97 -8.94 -11.83 13.00
CA PRO A 97 -8.41 -12.58 11.88
C PRO A 97 -9.56 -13.32 11.21
N LEU A 98 -9.87 -12.96 9.97
CA LEU A 98 -10.69 -13.81 9.12
C LEU A 98 -9.73 -14.89 8.63
N ARG A 99 -9.91 -16.10 9.19
CA ARG A 99 -9.03 -17.27 9.16
C ARG A 99 -7.80 -17.16 10.09
N ALA A 100 -7.83 -18.04 11.08
CA ALA A 100 -6.76 -18.28 12.03
C ALA A 100 -5.48 -18.79 11.36
N LYS A 101 -4.69 -17.91 10.73
CA LYS A 101 -3.25 -18.15 10.67
C LYS A 101 -2.68 -17.69 12.00
N LYS A 102 -2.42 -18.66 12.89
CA LYS A 102 -1.70 -18.42 14.15
C LYS A 102 -0.34 -17.80 13.78
N LEU A 103 -0.19 -16.50 14.03
CA LEU A 103 1.04 -15.78 13.69
C LEU A 103 2.24 -16.21 14.55
N PHE A 104 1.99 -16.95 15.63
CA PHE A 104 3.03 -17.50 16.50
C PHE A 104 2.60 -18.87 16.99
N VAL A 105 3.35 -19.90 16.61
CA VAL A 105 3.38 -21.20 17.28
C VAL A 105 4.69 -21.21 18.07
N ARG A 106 4.63 -21.60 19.34
CA ARG A 106 5.82 -21.77 20.20
C ARG A 106 6.69 -22.91 19.70
#